data_AF-A0A6P3J3T8-F1
#
_entry.id   AF-A0A6P3J3T8-F1
#
_cell.length_a   1.000
_cell.length_b   1.000
_cell.length_c   1.000
_cell.angle_alpha   90.00
_cell.angle_beta   90.00
_cell.angle_gamma   90.00
#
_symmetry.space_group_name_H-M   'P 1'
#
loop_
_entity.id
_entity.type
_entity.pdbx_description
1 polymer ?
#
loop_
_entity_poly.entity_id
_entity_poly.type
_entity_poly.pdbx_seq_one_letter_code
_entity_poly.pdbx_strand_id
1 'polypeptide(L)'
;MCLRENIVAHLGIGICCCSQEFDLDVVAVVNDTVGTMMTCGYEDPHCEVGLIVGTGSNACYMEEMRNVELVEGEEGRMCVNMEWGAFGDNGCLDDLRTEFDAAVDELSLNPGRQ
;
A
#
# COMPACT_ATOMS: atom_id res chain seq x y z
N MET A 1 9.47 -16.74 -7.37
CA MET A 1 8.05 -17.09 -7.16
C MET A 1 7.75 -16.90 -5.68
N CYS A 2 7.39 -15.69 -5.25
CA CYS A 2 6.92 -15.46 -3.88
C CYS A 2 5.52 -16.06 -3.78
N LEU A 3 5.34 -17.07 -2.95
CA LEU A 3 4.01 -17.51 -2.51
C LEU A 3 3.41 -16.35 -1.71
N ARG A 4 2.65 -15.46 -2.35
CA ARG A 4 1.82 -14.48 -1.64
C ARG A 4 0.63 -15.26 -1.09
N GLU A 5 0.75 -15.68 0.16
CA GLU A 5 -0.35 -16.28 0.90
C GLU A 5 -1.50 -15.27 1.05
N ASN A 6 -2.74 -15.73 0.95
CA ASN A 6 -3.91 -14.85 1.05
C ASN A 6 -4.21 -14.55 2.52
N ILE A 7 -3.86 -13.35 2.98
CA ILE A 7 -4.06 -12.92 4.38
C ILE A 7 -5.53 -12.97 4.83
N VAL A 8 -6.50 -12.79 3.92
CA VAL A 8 -7.93 -12.92 4.23
C VAL A 8 -8.27 -14.36 4.63
N ALA A 9 -7.70 -15.34 3.92
CA ALA A 9 -7.90 -16.74 4.24
C ALA A 9 -7.30 -17.09 5.61
N HIS A 10 -6.11 -16.56 5.93
CA HIS A 10 -5.50 -16.75 7.24
C HIS A 10 -6.31 -16.12 8.37
N LEU A 11 -6.85 -14.92 8.15
CA LEU A 11 -7.72 -14.26 9.12
C LEU A 11 -9.01 -15.05 9.34
N GLY A 12 -9.64 -15.55 8.27
CA GLY A 12 -10.83 -16.38 8.34
C GLY A 12 -10.61 -17.67 9.14
N ILE A 13 -9.48 -18.35 8.90
CA ILE A 13 -9.06 -19.51 9.70
C ILE A 13 -8.84 -19.12 11.16
N GLY A 14 -8.16 -18.00 11.42
CA GLY A 14 -7.91 -17.51 12.78
C GLY A 14 -9.20 -17.23 13.55
N ILE A 15 -10.15 -16.53 12.94
CA ILE A 15 -11.45 -16.22 13.55
C ILE A 15 -12.22 -17.51 13.84
N CYS A 16 -12.31 -18.41 12.86
CA CYS A 16 -13.00 -19.69 13.01
C CYS A 16 -12.37 -20.59 14.08
N CYS A 17 -11.03 -20.64 14.17
CA CYS A 17 -10.32 -21.53 15.08
C CYS A 17 -10.19 -20.98 16.50
N CYS A 18 -9.99 -19.66 16.67
CA CYS A 18 -9.69 -19.07 17.97
C CYS A 18 -10.93 -18.57 18.73
N SER A 19 -12.02 -18.23 18.04
CA SER A 19 -13.04 -17.36 18.61
C SER A 19 -14.47 -17.81 18.32
N GLN A 20 -14.80 -19.11 18.49
CA GLN A 20 -16.11 -19.78 18.22
C GLN A 20 -17.40 -19.07 18.73
N GLU A 21 -17.31 -17.88 19.31
CA GLU A 21 -18.39 -17.05 19.81
C GLU A 21 -19.00 -16.09 18.76
N PHE A 22 -18.30 -15.71 17.69
CA PHE A 22 -18.81 -14.71 16.72
C PHE A 22 -18.43 -15.03 15.25
N ASP A 23 -19.36 -14.77 14.34
CA ASP A 23 -19.17 -14.89 12.89
C ASP A 23 -18.86 -13.50 12.29
N LEU A 24 -17.85 -13.42 11.43
CA LEU A 24 -17.36 -12.18 10.83
C LEU A 24 -17.19 -12.36 9.33
N ASP A 25 -17.79 -11.47 8.55
CA ASP A 25 -17.67 -11.44 7.09
C ASP A 25 -16.60 -10.42 6.67
N VAL A 26 -15.48 -10.91 6.13
CA VAL A 26 -14.35 -10.06 5.70
C VAL A 26 -14.57 -9.65 4.24
N VAL A 27 -15.12 -8.45 4.06
CA VAL A 27 -15.52 -7.94 2.73
C VAL A 27 -14.41 -7.20 1.97
N ALA A 28 -13.39 -6.70 2.67
CA ALA A 28 -12.32 -5.91 2.04
C ALA A 28 -11.01 -5.97 2.85
N VAL A 29 -9.90 -5.84 2.13
CA VAL A 29 -8.57 -5.53 2.68
C VAL A 29 -8.13 -4.22 2.08
N VAL A 30 -7.70 -3.28 2.93
CA VAL A 30 -7.45 -1.89 2.53
C VAL A 30 -6.07 -1.48 3.02
N ASN A 31 -5.34 -0.72 2.20
CA ASN A 31 -4.10 -0.05 2.61
C ASN A 31 -4.43 1.23 3.41
N ASP A 32 -3.59 1.59 4.37
CA ASP A 32 -3.77 2.75 5.23
C ASP A 32 -3.87 4.08 4.48
N THR A 33 -3.09 4.29 3.42
CA THR A 33 -3.20 5.48 2.56
C THR A 33 -4.56 5.57 1.88
N VAL A 34 -5.10 4.44 1.40
CA VAL A 34 -6.43 4.36 0.78
C VAL A 34 -7.51 4.67 1.81
N GLY A 35 -7.40 4.11 3.02
CA GLY A 35 -8.31 4.44 4.13
C GLY A 35 -8.28 5.92 4.51
N THR A 36 -7.08 6.53 4.51
CA THR A 36 -6.88 7.96 4.77
C THR A 36 -7.55 8.82 3.71
N MET A 37 -7.32 8.52 2.43
CA MET A 37 -7.97 9.22 1.31
C MET A 37 -9.49 9.11 1.40
N MET A 38 -10.04 7.92 1.65
CA MET A 38 -11.48 7.70 1.72
C MET A 38 -12.14 8.42 2.90
N THR A 39 -11.41 8.55 4.02
CA THR A 39 -11.88 9.29 5.19
C THR A 39 -11.98 10.80 4.89
N CYS A 40 -10.98 11.37 4.22
CA CYS A 40 -11.03 12.76 3.75
C CYS A 40 -12.07 12.95 2.64
N GLY A 41 -12.16 12.00 1.70
CA GLY A 41 -13.12 11.98 0.60
C GLY A 41 -14.58 11.91 1.03
N TYR A 42 -14.84 11.43 2.25
CA TYR A 42 -16.18 11.44 2.84
C TYR A 42 -16.69 12.87 3.09
N GLU A 43 -15.81 13.79 3.47
CA GLU A 43 -16.16 15.19 3.74
C GLU A 43 -15.89 16.11 2.55
N ASP A 44 -14.82 15.87 1.81
CA ASP A 44 -14.41 16.64 0.63
C ASP A 44 -14.43 15.76 -0.65
N PRO A 45 -15.43 15.92 -1.54
CA PRO A 45 -15.52 15.18 -2.78
C PRO A 45 -14.35 15.39 -3.76
N HIS A 46 -13.50 16.39 -3.52
CA HIS A 46 -12.31 16.65 -4.32
C HIS A 46 -11.04 15.96 -3.80
N CYS A 47 -11.12 15.23 -2.68
CA CYS A 47 -9.99 14.47 -2.17
C CYS A 47 -9.75 13.21 -3.02
N GLU A 48 -8.74 13.28 -3.88
CA GLU A 48 -8.35 12.19 -4.80
C GLU A 48 -6.93 11.67 -4.53
N VAL A 49 -6.31 12.09 -3.42
CA VAL A 49 -4.95 11.68 -3.02
C VAL A 49 -4.91 11.41 -1.52
N GLY A 50 -4.33 10.28 -1.13
CA GLY A 50 -3.97 9.95 0.26
C GLY A 50 -2.46 9.96 0.44
N LEU A 51 -1.98 10.48 1.57
CA LEU A 51 -0.56 10.54 1.89
C LEU A 51 -0.35 10.19 3.36
N ILE A 52 0.58 9.28 3.62
CA ILE A 52 1.08 8.97 4.95
C ILE A 52 2.55 9.43 5.03
N VAL A 53 2.85 10.18 6.09
CA VAL A 53 4.21 10.56 6.48
C VAL A 53 4.34 10.30 7.98
N GLY A 54 4.93 9.17 8.33
CA GLY A 54 5.11 8.72 9.70
C GLY A 54 6.34 7.83 9.82
N THR A 55 6.20 6.66 10.45
CA THR A 55 7.26 5.65 10.51
C THR A 55 7.73 5.22 9.11
N GLY A 56 6.78 5.10 8.19
CA GLY A 56 7.02 4.98 6.75
C GLY A 56 6.39 6.14 6.00
N SER A 57 6.62 6.19 4.69
CA SER A 57 5.89 7.11 3.81
C SER A 57 5.30 6.35 2.64
N ASN A 58 4.03 6.61 2.34
CA ASN A 58 3.35 6.06 1.19
C ASN A 58 2.28 7.03 0.68
N ALA A 59 1.88 6.88 -0.58
CA ALA A 59 0.80 7.64 -1.19
C ALA A 59 -0.11 6.75 -2.05
N CYS A 60 -1.37 7.17 -2.15
CA CYS A 60 -2.33 6.63 -3.11
C CYS A 60 -3.07 7.77 -3.81
N TYR A 61 -3.66 7.48 -4.96
CA TYR A 61 -4.47 8.44 -5.69
C TYR A 61 -5.52 7.77 -6.57
N MET A 62 -6.53 8.52 -6.99
CA MET A 62 -7.52 8.06 -7.96
C MET A 62 -6.99 8.17 -9.40
N GLU A 63 -6.84 7.05 -10.08
CA GLU A 63 -6.41 6.95 -11.47
C GLU A 63 -7.57 6.56 -12.39
N GLU A 64 -7.53 7.01 -13.64
CA GLU A 64 -8.46 6.60 -14.68
C GLU A 64 -8.22 5.15 -15.09
N MET A 65 -9.27 4.33 -15.18
CA MET A 65 -9.14 2.89 -15.48
C MET A 65 -8.39 2.62 -16.79
N ARG A 66 -8.54 3.47 -17.80
CA ARG A 66 -7.79 3.40 -19.07
C ARG A 66 -6.26 3.45 -18.92
N ASN A 67 -5.75 3.99 -17.80
CA ASN A 67 -4.31 4.06 -17.52
C ASN A 67 -3.84 2.84 -16.70
N VAL A 68 -4.77 2.03 -16.17
CA VAL A 68 -4.47 0.86 -15.33
C VAL A 68 -4.45 -0.41 -16.18
N GLU A 69 -3.34 -0.63 -16.89
CA GLU A 69 -3.21 -1.76 -17.83
C GLU A 69 -3.28 -3.15 -17.16
N LEU A 70 -3.06 -3.22 -15.84
CA LEU A 70 -3.03 -4.47 -15.08
C LEU A 70 -4.41 -5.03 -14.72
N VAL A 71 -5.47 -4.24 -14.89
CA VAL A 71 -6.85 -4.63 -14.57
C VAL A 71 -7.69 -4.51 -15.83
N GLU A 72 -8.51 -5.52 -16.13
CA GLU A 72 -9.41 -5.48 -17.29
C GLU A 72 -10.52 -4.43 -17.09
N GLY A 73 -10.73 -3.59 -18.11
CA GLY A 73 -11.76 -2.56 -18.14
C GLY A 73 -11.18 -1.15 -18.29
N GLU A 74 -11.85 -0.29 -19.06
CA GLU A 74 -11.39 1.09 -19.31
C GLU A 74 -12.33 2.15 -18.72
N GLU A 75 -13.49 1.73 -18.20
CA GLU A 75 -14.52 2.63 -17.69
C GLU A 75 -14.38 2.88 -16.19
N GLY A 76 -14.51 4.15 -15.78
CA GLY A 76 -14.45 4.56 -14.39
C GLY A 76 -13.03 4.83 -13.90
N ARG A 77 -12.87 4.81 -12.58
CA ARG A 77 -11.63 5.17 -11.89
C ARG A 77 -11.30 4.15 -10.82
N MET A 78 -10.02 3.95 -10.55
CA MET A 78 -9.51 3.02 -9.54
C MET A 78 -8.49 3.72 -8.65
N CYS A 79 -8.56 3.46 -7.35
CA CYS A 79 -7.54 3.92 -6.42
C CYS A 79 -6.26 3.09 -6.61
N VAL A 80 -5.15 3.76 -6.89
CA VAL A 80 -3.83 3.16 -7.03
C VAL A 80 -3.04 3.43 -5.76
N ASN A 81 -2.63 2.36 -5.09
CA ASN A 81 -1.62 2.41 -4.03
C ASN A 81 -0.24 2.35 -4.68
N MET A 82 0.58 3.39 -4.49
CA MET A 82 1.87 3.50 -5.17
C MET A 82 2.95 2.62 -4.55
N GLU A 83 2.88 2.37 -3.24
CA GLU A 83 3.98 1.79 -2.47
C GLU A 83 5.32 2.49 -2.80
N TRP A 84 5.29 3.84 -2.81
CA TRP A 84 6.39 4.66 -3.35
C TRP A 84 7.67 4.63 -2.51
N GLY A 85 7.64 3.92 -1.38
CA GLY A 85 8.78 3.75 -0.50
C GLY A 85 9.95 3.03 -1.16
N ALA A 86 9.64 2.18 -2.14
CA ALA A 86 10.63 1.48 -2.96
C ALA A 86 11.17 2.33 -4.12
N PHE A 87 10.78 3.60 -4.22
CA PHE A 87 11.31 4.50 -5.25
C PHE A 87 12.78 4.82 -4.95
N GLY A 88 13.67 4.43 -5.85
CA GLY A 88 15.13 4.53 -5.66
C GLY A 88 15.83 3.17 -5.54
N ASP A 89 15.10 2.08 -5.28
CA ASP A 89 15.67 0.72 -5.12
C ASP A 89 16.38 0.21 -6.38
N ASN A 90 16.06 0.77 -7.56
CA ASN A 90 16.71 0.47 -8.83
C ASN A 90 17.94 1.34 -9.12
N GLY A 91 18.39 2.14 -8.15
CA GLY A 91 19.52 3.07 -8.27
C GLY A 91 19.19 4.40 -8.95
N CYS A 92 17.91 4.68 -9.28
CA CYS A 92 17.56 5.94 -9.95
C CYS A 92 17.78 7.20 -9.09
N LEU A 93 17.97 7.03 -7.77
CA LEU A 93 18.27 8.11 -6.83
C LEU A 93 19.70 8.10 -6.31
N ASP A 94 20.57 7.20 -6.80
CA ASP A 94 21.94 7.05 -6.27
C ASP A 94 22.76 8.34 -6.38
N ASP A 95 22.52 9.17 -7.40
CA ASP A 95 23.17 10.47 -7.57
C ASP A 95 22.80 11.49 -6.47
N LEU A 96 21.69 11.26 -5.76
CA LEU A 96 21.20 12.09 -4.66
C LEU A 96 21.48 11.47 -3.28
N ARG A 97 21.84 10.18 -3.22
CA ARG A 97 22.14 9.48 -1.97
C ARG A 97 23.49 9.93 -1.42
N THR A 98 23.52 10.24 -0.13
CA THR A 98 24.74 10.61 0.57
C THR A 98 25.40 9.39 1.23
N GLU A 99 26.63 9.56 1.71
CA GLU A 99 27.31 8.53 2.52
C GLU A 99 26.53 8.19 3.81
N PHE A 100 25.75 9.14 4.34
CA PHE A 100 24.90 8.92 5.50
C PHE A 100 23.70 8.02 5.16
N ASP A 101 23.07 8.24 4.01
CA ASP A 101 21.95 7.41 3.55
C ASP A 101 22.40 5.97 3.26
N ALA A 102 23.60 5.79 2.70
CA ALA A 102 24.19 4.48 2.50
C ALA A 102 24.45 3.76 3.84
N ALA A 103 25.02 4.45 4.84
CA ALA A 103 25.28 3.87 6.15
C ALA A 103 23.98 3.49 6.90
N VAL A 104 22.93 4.31 6.78
CA VAL A 104 21.61 4.00 7.37
C VAL A 104 21.00 2.76 6.70
N ASP A 105 21.08 2.67 5.38
CA ASP A 105 20.56 1.55 4.60
C ASP A 105 21.29 0.23 4.92
N GLU A 106 22.63 0.25 4.98
CA GLU A 106 23.45 -0.91 5.33
C GLU A 106 23.17 -1.46 6.74
N LEU A 107 22.77 -0.59 7.67
CA LEU A 107 22.45 -0.95 9.06
C LEU A 107 20.95 -1.22 9.29
N SER A 108 20.13 -1.10 8.24
CA SER A 108 18.70 -1.31 8.33
C SER A 108 18.33 -2.79 8.40
N LEU A 109 17.07 -3.09 8.75
CA LEU A 109 16.54 -4.45 8.69
C LEU A 109 16.41 -4.98 7.25
N ASN A 110 16.27 -4.08 6.28
CA ASN A 110 16.00 -4.39 4.88
C ASN A 110 17.00 -3.66 3.94
N PRO A 111 18.30 -3.98 3.95
CA PRO A 111 19.27 -3.25 3.12
C PRO A 111 18.90 -3.23 1.63
N GLY A 112 18.97 -2.04 1.04
CA GLY A 112 18.60 -1.75 -0.34
C GLY A 112 17.11 -1.53 -0.58
N ARG A 113 16.29 -1.43 0.48
CA ARG A 113 14.84 -1.21 0.44
C ARG A 113 14.35 -0.42 1.66
N GLN A 114 13.17 0.18 1.55
CA GLN A 114 12.43 0.68 2.72
C GLN A 114 11.73 -0.45 3.49
#